data_AF-A0A7W2FV27-F1
#
_entry.id   AF-A0A7W2FV27-F1
#
_cell.length_a   1.000
_cell.length_b   1.000
_cell.length_c   1.000
_cell.angle_alpha   90.00
_cell.angle_beta   90.00
_cell.angle_gamma   90.00
#
_symmetry.space_group_name_H-M   'P 1'
#
loop_
_entity.id
_entity.type
_entity.pdbx_description
1 polymer ?
#
loop_
_entity_poly.entity_id
_entity_poly.type
_entity_poly.pdbx_seq_one_letter_code
_entity_poly.pdbx_strand_id
1 'polypeptide(L)'
;AHIFVDGNAMDAAAIFDLGNPDIPGHAEHTAVVQLNKTAEFKAIEKIDGARHSQRNMAEWLEDWRHNIVVHEESPYGEEAGKTRPINQAISRIRSVTSKHV
;
A
#
# COMPACT_ATOMS: atom_id res chain seq x y z
N ALA A 1 -29.16 2.95 -8.96
CA ALA A 1 -28.22 2.04 -8.29
C ALA A 1 -27.13 2.88 -7.64
N HIS A 2 -26.87 2.65 -6.36
CA HIS A 2 -25.79 3.29 -5.61
C HIS A 2 -24.62 2.32 -5.52
N ILE A 3 -23.40 2.80 -5.77
CA ILE A 3 -22.19 1.98 -5.73
C ILE A 3 -21.32 2.43 -4.57
N PHE A 4 -20.92 1.47 -3.74
CA PHE A 4 -20.01 1.65 -2.61
C PHE A 4 -18.70 0.93 -2.93
N VAL A 5 -17.56 1.55 -2.63
CA VAL A 5 -16.23 1.00 -2.93
C VAL A 5 -15.45 0.91 -1.63
N ASP A 6 -14.92 -0.26 -1.33
CA ASP A 6 -13.99 -0.48 -0.22
C ASP A 6 -12.61 -0.85 -0.76
N GLY A 7 -11.66 0.09 -0.66
CA GLY A 7 -10.28 -0.10 -1.09
C GLY A 7 -9.47 -1.04 -0.19
N ASN A 8 -9.86 -1.22 1.07
CA ASN A 8 -9.20 -2.15 1.99
C ASN A 8 -9.66 -3.58 1.71
N ALA A 9 -10.95 -3.77 1.48
CA ALA A 9 -11.51 -5.06 1.07
C ALA A 9 -11.20 -5.38 -0.40
N MET A 10 -10.84 -4.39 -1.23
CA MET A 10 -10.69 -4.50 -2.69
C MET A 10 -11.98 -4.92 -3.38
N ASP A 11 -13.10 -4.32 -2.98
CA ASP A 11 -14.43 -4.62 -3.54
C ASP A 11 -15.23 -3.37 -3.93
N ALA A 12 -16.28 -3.62 -4.72
CA ALA A 12 -17.34 -2.65 -4.94
C ALA A 12 -18.70 -3.34 -4.94
N ALA A 13 -19.64 -2.77 -4.19
CA ALA A 13 -21.00 -3.26 -4.04
C ALA A 13 -22.00 -2.26 -4.63
N ALA A 14 -22.80 -2.71 -5.60
CA ALA A 14 -23.92 -1.96 -6.14
C ALA A 14 -25.21 -2.39 -5.45
N ILE A 15 -25.98 -1.43 -4.93
CA ILE A 15 -27.31 -1.64 -4.35
C ILE A 15 -28.33 -0.97 -5.28
N PHE A 16 -29.26 -1.75 -5.82
CA PHE A 16 -30.19 -1.27 -6.84
C PHE A 16 -31.42 -0.55 -6.23
N ASP A 17 -31.82 -0.95 -5.03
CA ASP A 17 -33.07 -0.61 -4.36
C ASP A 17 -32.86 0.00 -2.96
N LEU A 18 -31.89 0.90 -2.82
CA LEU A 18 -31.55 1.57 -1.54
C LEU A 18 -32.60 2.61 -1.09
N GLY A 19 -33.38 3.17 -2.02
CA GLY A 19 -34.35 4.24 -1.75
C GLY A 19 -33.69 5.57 -1.34
N ASN A 20 -34.39 6.38 -0.54
CA ASN A 20 -33.93 7.68 -0.05
C ASN A 20 -34.34 7.90 1.42
N PRO A 21 -33.91 9.01 2.08
CA PRO A 21 -34.22 9.24 3.49
C PRO A 21 -35.72 9.30 3.85
N ASP A 22 -36.57 9.72 2.91
CA ASP A 22 -38.02 9.84 3.11
C ASP A 22 -38.76 8.53 2.81
N ILE A 23 -38.24 7.74 1.86
CA ILE A 23 -38.76 6.45 1.43
C ILE A 23 -37.57 5.48 1.36
N PRO A 24 -37.22 4.81 2.47
CA PRO A 24 -36.12 3.86 2.47
C PRO A 24 -36.45 2.68 1.57
N GLY A 25 -35.46 2.22 0.81
CA GLY A 25 -35.57 1.00 0.01
C GLY A 25 -35.17 -0.23 0.81
N HIS A 26 -35.32 -1.41 0.22
CA HIS A 26 -35.06 -2.69 0.90
C HIS A 26 -33.60 -3.11 0.86
N ALA A 27 -32.80 -2.57 -0.07
CA ALA A 27 -31.42 -3.00 -0.32
C ALA A 27 -31.27 -4.52 -0.55
N GLU A 28 -32.30 -5.17 -1.10
CA GLU A 28 -32.32 -6.62 -1.33
C GLU A 28 -31.50 -6.99 -2.58
N HIS A 29 -31.52 -6.12 -3.58
CA HIS A 29 -30.88 -6.38 -4.86
C HIS A 29 -29.48 -5.79 -4.85
N THR A 30 -28.48 -6.67 -4.79
CA THR A 30 -27.08 -6.28 -4.77
C THR A 30 -26.25 -7.03 -5.81
N ALA A 31 -25.19 -6.38 -6.28
CA ALA A 31 -24.15 -7.00 -7.09
C ALA A 31 -22.78 -6.58 -6.52
N VAL A 32 -21.92 -7.56 -6.25
CA VAL A 32 -20.58 -7.33 -5.68
C VAL A 32 -19.52 -7.78 -6.67
N VAL A 33 -18.56 -6.91 -6.96
CA VAL A 33 -17.31 -7.29 -7.62
C VAL A 33 -16.20 -7.27 -6.58
N GLN A 34 -15.56 -8.43 -6.41
CA GLN A 34 -14.46 -8.60 -5.48
C GLN A 34 -13.17 -8.86 -6.27
N LEU A 35 -12.15 -8.06 -6.02
CA LEU A 35 -10.82 -8.29 -6.58
C LEU A 35 -9.92 -9.00 -5.56
N ASN A 36 -9.01 -9.83 -6.07
CA ASN A 36 -7.95 -10.38 -5.25
C ASN A 36 -6.87 -9.34 -5.02
N LYS A 37 -6.53 -9.07 -3.75
CA LYS A 37 -5.34 -8.30 -3.40
C LYS A 37 -4.10 -8.94 -4.07
N THR A 38 -3.32 -8.14 -4.78
CA THR A 38 -2.09 -8.61 -5.42
C THR A 38 -1.03 -8.98 -4.39
N ALA A 39 0.03 -9.70 -4.82
CA ALA A 39 1.10 -10.09 -3.91
C ALA A 39 1.86 -8.87 -3.36
N GLU A 40 2.08 -7.88 -4.22
CA GLU A 40 2.72 -6.60 -3.92
C GLU A 40 1.91 -5.83 -2.87
N PHE A 41 0.60 -5.73 -3.06
CA PHE A 41 -0.28 -4.99 -2.14
C PHE A 41 -0.28 -5.64 -0.74
N LYS A 42 -0.41 -6.97 -0.68
CA LYS A 42 -0.31 -7.71 0.59
C LYS A 42 1.06 -7.57 1.25
N ALA A 43 2.13 -7.46 0.47
CA ALA A 43 3.47 -7.33 1.00
C ALA A 43 3.72 -5.96 1.65
N ILE A 44 3.15 -4.90 1.08
CA ILE A 44 3.18 -3.55 1.67
C ILE A 44 2.31 -3.52 2.95
N GLU A 45 1.09 -4.06 2.89
CA GLU A 45 0.17 -4.12 4.04
C GLU A 45 0.81 -4.81 5.26
N LYS A 46 1.70 -5.79 5.04
CA LYS A 46 2.43 -6.49 6.12
C LYS A 46 3.52 -5.66 6.79
N ILE A 47 4.13 -4.73 6.07
CA ILE A 47 5.22 -3.93 6.61
C ILE A 47 4.75 -2.59 7.16
N ASP A 48 3.62 -2.09 6.67
CA ASP A 48 3.04 -0.82 7.05
C ASP A 48 2.68 -0.78 8.55
N GLY A 49 2.92 0.36 9.19
CA GLY A 49 2.63 0.60 10.62
C GLY A 49 3.44 -0.24 11.63
N ALA A 50 4.26 -1.20 11.18
CA ALA A 50 5.00 -2.11 12.05
C ALA A 50 6.48 -1.71 12.21
N ARG A 51 7.04 -1.97 13.40
CA ARG A 51 8.48 -1.85 13.63
C ARG A 51 9.19 -3.08 13.10
N HIS A 52 10.10 -2.88 12.15
CA HIS A 52 10.93 -3.96 11.59
C HIS A 52 12.37 -3.83 12.05
N SER A 53 13.01 -4.97 12.30
CA SER A 53 14.46 -4.99 12.41
C SER A 53 15.07 -4.55 11.08
N GLN A 54 16.26 -3.96 11.13
CA GLN A 54 17.00 -3.60 9.92
C GLN A 54 17.17 -4.80 8.97
N ARG A 55 17.43 -5.99 9.54
CA ARG A 55 17.57 -7.22 8.78
C ARG A 55 16.29 -7.54 8.00
N ASN A 56 15.15 -7.55 8.70
CA ASN A 56 13.86 -7.88 8.10
C ASN A 56 13.49 -6.86 7.01
N MET A 57 13.76 -5.56 7.26
CA MET A 57 13.52 -4.51 6.27
C MET A 57 14.42 -4.67 5.03
N ALA A 58 15.70 -5.01 5.22
CA ALA A 58 16.62 -5.23 4.10
C ALA A 58 16.23 -6.46 3.27
N GLU A 59 15.84 -7.56 3.90
CA GLU A 59 15.36 -8.78 3.22
C GLU A 59 14.07 -8.47 2.44
N TRP A 60 13.11 -7.76 3.03
CA TRP A 60 11.88 -7.34 2.32
C TRP A 60 12.18 -6.47 1.10
N LEU A 61 13.08 -5.49 1.22
CA LEU A 61 13.48 -4.64 0.08
C LEU A 61 14.15 -5.45 -1.05
N GLU A 62 14.89 -6.50 -0.72
CA GLU A 62 15.52 -7.38 -1.71
C GLU A 62 14.48 -8.21 -2.48
N ASP A 63 13.48 -8.75 -1.78
CA ASP A 63 12.39 -9.52 -2.37
C ASP A 63 11.53 -8.68 -3.33
N TRP A 64 11.24 -7.42 -2.95
CA TRP A 64 10.36 -6.53 -3.71
C TRP A 64 11.10 -5.51 -4.58
N ARG A 65 12.41 -5.65 -4.76
CA ARG A 65 13.26 -4.62 -5.41
C ARG A 65 12.81 -4.19 -6.81
N HIS A 66 12.15 -5.07 -7.56
CA HIS A 66 11.67 -4.79 -8.92
C HIS A 66 10.42 -3.89 -8.92
N ASN A 67 9.74 -3.79 -7.77
CA ASN A 67 8.52 -3.02 -7.57
C ASN A 67 8.78 -1.68 -6.85
N ILE A 68 10.05 -1.35 -6.57
CA ILE A 68 10.42 -0.20 -5.74
C ILE A 68 11.42 0.68 -6.49
N VAL A 69 11.11 1.98 -6.53
CA VAL A 69 12.01 3.02 -7.04
C VAL A 69 12.49 3.86 -5.86
N VAL A 70 13.80 4.07 -5.76
CA VAL A 70 14.40 4.86 -4.69
C VAL A 70 14.66 6.27 -5.21
N HIS A 71 14.09 7.26 -4.52
CA HIS A 71 14.33 8.68 -4.79
C HIS A 71 15.30 9.27 -3.77
N GLU A 72 16.18 10.15 -4.22
CA GLU A 72 16.92 11.02 -3.30
C GLU A 72 16.09 12.24 -2.93
N GLU A 73 16.06 12.54 -1.63
CA GLU A 73 15.55 13.81 -1.15
C GLU A 73 16.60 14.91 -1.38
N SER A 74 16.21 15.99 -2.05
CA SER A 74 17.06 17.17 -2.23
C SER A 74 17.07 17.99 -0.94
N PRO A 75 18.24 18.35 -0.37
CA PRO A 75 18.34 19.20 0.82
C PRO A 75 17.69 20.58 0.67
N TYR A 76 17.44 21.02 -0.57
CA TYR A 76 16.90 22.34 -0.90
C TYR A 76 15.46 22.29 -1.41
N GLY A 77 14.77 21.14 -1.35
CA GLY A 77 13.37 21.02 -1.76
C GLY A 77 13.11 21.15 -3.27
N GLU A 78 14.16 21.23 -4.10
CA GLU A 78 14.04 21.13 -5.56
C GLU A 78 13.82 19.68 -6.00
N GLU A 79 13.14 19.51 -7.14
CA GLU A 79 12.57 18.25 -7.64
C GLU A 79 13.33 16.99 -7.21
N ALA A 80 12.60 16.06 -6.57
CA ALA A 80 13.00 14.69 -6.29
C ALA A 80 13.21 13.89 -7.59
N GLY A 81 14.16 14.33 -8.43
CA GLY A 81 14.35 13.86 -9.79
C GLY A 81 15.45 12.82 -9.94
N LYS A 82 16.26 12.58 -8.88
CA LYS A 82 17.35 11.61 -8.98
C LYS A 82 16.95 10.28 -8.37
N THR A 83 16.59 9.35 -9.24
CA THR A 83 16.42 7.94 -8.87
C THR A 83 17.79 7.32 -8.61
N ARG A 84 17.90 6.48 -7.58
CA ARG A 84 19.09 5.67 -7.32
C ARG A 84 18.82 4.19 -7.53
N PRO A 85 19.86 3.40 -7.88
CA PRO A 85 19.75 1.95 -7.88
C PRO A 85 19.38 1.45 -6.49
N ILE A 86 18.29 0.69 -6.40
CA ILE A 86 17.77 0.14 -5.15
C ILE A 86 18.81 -0.69 -4.38
N ASN A 87 19.69 -1.39 -5.08
CA ASN A 87 20.77 -2.17 -4.46
C ASN A 87 21.71 -1.30 -3.60
N GLN A 88 21.94 -0.04 -4.00
CA GLN A 88 22.75 0.89 -3.21
C GLN A 88 22.03 1.31 -1.93
N ALA A 89 20.71 1.51 -2.00
CA ALA A 89 19.90 1.84 -0.84
C ALA A 89 19.84 0.67 0.16
N ILE A 90 19.63 -0.56 -0.33
CA ILE A 90 19.65 -1.79 0.49
C ILE A 90 21.00 -1.94 1.19
N SER A 91 22.11 -1.78 0.47
CA SER A 91 23.45 -1.87 1.05
C SER A 91 23.67 -0.84 2.17
N ARG A 92 23.14 0.38 2.02
CA ARG A 92 23.23 1.41 3.06
C ARG A 92 22.42 1.02 4.29
N ILE A 93 21.19 0.54 4.09
CA ILE A 93 20.35 0.05 5.18
C ILE A 93 21.07 -1.07 5.93
N ARG A 94 21.72 -2.02 5.26
CA ARG A 94 22.52 -3.08 5.91
C ARG A 94 23.72 -2.57 6.70
N SER A 95 24.30 -1.43 6.30
CA SER A 95 25.50 -0.85 6.93
C SER A 95 25.22 0.02 8.15
N VAL A 96 23.99 0.51 8.30
CA VAL A 96 23.59 1.26 9.51
C VAL A 96 23.54 0.29 10.69
N THR A 97 23.63 0.74 11.92
CA THR A 97 23.30 -0.11 13.09
C THR A 97 22.74 0.81 14.14
N SER A 98 21.46 0.62 14.51
CA SER A 98 20.90 1.32 15.65
C SER A 98 21.45 0.66 16.92
N LYS A 99 22.34 1.34 17.63
CA LYS A 99 22.72 0.96 18.99
C LYS A 99 21.68 1.56 19.92
N HIS A 100 20.90 0.70 20.58
CA HIS A 100 20.15 1.14 21.76
C HIS A 100 21.16 1.44 22.87
N VAL A 101 21.17 2.68 23.35
CA VAL A 101 21.67 3.05 24.68
C VAL A 101 20.51 2.94 25.65
#